data_AF-A0A2D7E129-F1
#
_entry.id   AF-A0A2D7E129-F1
#
_cell.length_a   1.000
_cell.length_b   1.000
_cell.length_c   1.000
_cell.angle_alpha   90.00
_cell.angle_beta   90.00
_cell.angle_gamma   90.00
#
_symmetry.space_group_name_H-M   'P 1'
#
loop_
_entity.id
_entity.type
_entity.pdbx_description
1 polymer ?
#
loop_
_entity_poly.entity_id
_entity_poly.type
_entity_poly.pdbx_seq_one_letter_code
_entity_poly.pdbx_strand_id
1 'polypeptide(L)'
;MFIRILYFIFCFTLLTKFQFVMASEMKIRFGICELGSECEVCVERFEFTFVAEYDKRRVVAIGYDKGGKQIWREHNGCQMENITNWRCTGFHGDYVSRNGLVTLEKNSKTYYNFKNLEICNFPVDEIEEQTELIF
;
A
#
# COMPACT_ATOMS: atom_id res chain seq x y z
N MET A 1 -27.68 -47.21 -2.54
CA MET A 1 -26.74 -46.65 -3.53
C MET A 1 -26.77 -45.11 -3.59
N PHE A 2 -27.95 -44.47 -3.44
CA PHE A 2 -28.10 -43.00 -3.47
C PHE A 2 -27.39 -42.22 -2.35
N ILE A 3 -27.32 -42.76 -1.12
CA ILE A 3 -26.71 -42.07 0.03
C ILE A 3 -25.19 -41.85 -0.14
N ARG A 4 -24.51 -42.77 -0.83
CA ARG A 4 -23.06 -42.65 -1.10
C ARG A 4 -22.74 -41.56 -2.13
N ILE A 5 -23.65 -41.30 -3.06
CA ILE A 5 -23.51 -40.25 -4.09
C ILE A 5 -23.71 -38.86 -3.44
N LEU A 6 -24.69 -38.74 -2.54
CA LEU A 6 -24.94 -37.50 -1.78
C LEU A 6 -23.75 -37.08 -0.91
N TYR A 7 -23.07 -38.04 -0.25
CA TYR A 7 -21.85 -37.76 0.52
C TYR A 7 -20.69 -37.25 -0.36
N PHE A 8 -20.54 -37.82 -1.55
CA PHE A 8 -19.50 -37.43 -2.49
C PHE A 8 -19.73 -36.01 -3.03
N ILE A 9 -20.98 -35.66 -3.35
CA ILE A 9 -21.35 -34.31 -3.80
C ILE A 9 -21.14 -33.30 -2.67
N PHE A 10 -21.51 -33.64 -1.42
CA PHE A 10 -21.32 -32.76 -0.27
C PHE A 10 -19.84 -32.47 0.01
N CYS A 11 -18.97 -33.49 0.00
CA CYS A 11 -17.51 -33.31 0.11
C CYS A 11 -16.92 -32.46 -1.03
N PHE A 12 -17.40 -32.63 -2.26
CA PHE A 12 -16.91 -31.87 -3.41
C PHE A 12 -17.28 -30.38 -3.31
N THR A 13 -18.47 -30.06 -2.81
CA THR A 13 -18.90 -28.66 -2.60
C THR A 13 -18.21 -27.95 -1.43
N LEU A 14 -17.69 -28.71 -0.44
CA LEU A 14 -16.93 -28.16 0.68
C LEU A 14 -15.49 -27.80 0.29
N LEU A 15 -14.89 -28.54 -0.65
CA LEU A 15 -13.52 -28.29 -1.14
C LEU A 15 -13.41 -27.05 -2.04
N THR A 16 -14.50 -26.65 -2.72
CA THR A 16 -14.47 -25.52 -3.66
C THR A 16 -14.64 -24.14 -3.02
N LYS A 17 -14.83 -24.04 -1.70
CA LYS A 17 -15.04 -22.76 -0.99
C LYS A 17 -13.80 -22.17 -0.33
N PHE A 18 -12.64 -22.81 -0.47
CA PHE A 18 -11.38 -22.19 -0.06
C PHE A 18 -10.90 -21.22 -1.16
N GLN A 19 -11.60 -20.10 -1.30
CA GLN A 19 -11.02 -18.95 -1.98
C GLN A 19 -9.92 -18.42 -1.05
N PHE A 20 -8.67 -18.72 -1.40
CA PHE A 20 -7.51 -18.04 -0.84
C PHE A 20 -7.68 -16.54 -1.11
N VAL A 21 -8.05 -15.79 -0.08
CA VAL A 21 -7.97 -14.33 -0.08
C VAL A 21 -6.47 -14.02 -0.04
N MET A 22 -5.86 -13.93 -1.21
CA MET A 22 -4.48 -13.48 -1.36
C MET A 22 -4.46 -11.99 -1.08
N ALA A 23 -4.29 -11.61 0.18
CA ALA A 23 -3.92 -10.26 0.54
C ALA A 23 -2.51 -10.01 -0.05
N SER A 24 -2.41 -9.09 -1.02
CA SER A 24 -1.11 -8.64 -1.51
C SER A 24 -0.63 -7.54 -0.59
N GLU A 25 0.42 -7.81 0.18
CA GLU A 25 1.17 -6.78 0.88
C GLU A 25 2.10 -6.09 -0.12
N MET A 26 2.06 -4.77 -0.18
CA MET A 26 2.93 -3.96 -1.05
C MET A 26 3.52 -2.83 -0.23
N LYS A 27 4.81 -2.54 -0.41
CA LYS A 27 5.48 -1.49 0.34
C LYS A 27 5.76 -0.28 -0.55
N ILE A 28 5.85 0.89 0.08
CA ILE A 28 6.36 2.11 -0.53
C ILE A 28 7.32 2.77 0.46
N ARG A 29 8.38 3.37 -0.09
CA ARG A 29 9.15 4.42 0.58
C ARG A 29 9.06 5.68 -0.25
N PHE A 30 8.75 6.81 0.40
CA PHE A 30 8.73 8.10 -0.28
C PHE A 30 9.13 9.22 0.67
N GLY A 31 9.50 10.36 0.10
CA GLY A 31 9.88 11.55 0.84
C GLY A 31 9.28 12.81 0.23
N ILE A 32 9.15 13.82 1.07
CA ILE A 32 8.84 15.19 0.66
C ILE A 32 10.15 15.97 0.75
N CYS A 33 10.73 16.27 -0.40
CA CYS A 33 12.12 16.73 -0.51
C CYS A 33 12.20 18.12 -1.15
N GLU A 34 13.33 18.80 -0.93
CA GLU A 34 13.57 20.13 -1.51
C GLU A 34 13.64 20.03 -3.03
N LEU A 35 12.91 20.90 -3.71
CA LEU A 35 12.85 20.90 -5.18
C LEU A 35 14.24 21.14 -5.78
N GLY A 36 14.67 20.23 -6.65
CA GLY A 36 15.97 20.33 -7.32
C GLY A 36 17.15 19.83 -6.48
N SER A 37 16.89 19.20 -5.34
CA SER A 37 17.91 18.51 -4.52
C SER A 37 18.25 17.11 -5.04
N GLU A 38 17.64 16.67 -6.15
CA GLU A 38 17.76 15.29 -6.66
C GLU A 38 17.38 14.23 -5.61
N CYS A 39 16.42 14.56 -4.74
CA CYS A 39 15.94 13.71 -3.64
C CYS A 39 16.94 13.46 -2.48
N GLU A 40 18.03 14.22 -2.42
CA GLU A 40 19.04 14.10 -1.35
C GLU A 40 18.60 14.77 -0.05
N VAL A 41 17.87 15.89 -0.12
CA VAL A 41 17.47 16.69 1.05
C VAL A 41 15.97 16.59 1.27
N CYS A 42 15.54 15.79 2.26
CA CYS A 42 14.13 15.53 2.54
C CYS A 42 13.68 16.08 3.89
N VAL A 43 12.55 16.79 3.90
CA VAL A 43 11.92 17.33 5.11
C VAL A 43 11.30 16.20 5.93
N GLU A 44 10.66 15.25 5.25
CA GLU A 44 10.06 14.06 5.86
C GLU A 44 10.24 12.86 4.93
N ARG A 45 10.47 11.68 5.51
CA ARG A 45 10.50 10.38 4.83
C ARG A 45 9.45 9.46 5.46
N PHE A 46 8.83 8.64 4.64
CA PHE A 46 7.73 7.75 5.02
C PHE A 46 7.96 6.35 4.46
N GLU A 47 7.64 5.34 5.25
CA GLU A 47 7.51 3.96 4.81
C GLU A 47 6.11 3.45 5.18
N PHE A 48 5.37 2.98 4.18
CA PHE A 48 4.06 2.35 4.40
C PHE A 48 4.00 0.97 3.77
N THR A 49 3.24 0.09 4.41
CA THR A 49 2.79 -1.19 3.85
C THR A 49 1.31 -1.08 3.53
N PHE A 50 0.90 -1.52 2.34
CA PHE A 50 -0.46 -1.51 1.86
C PHE A 50 -1.01 -2.92 1.75
N VAL A 51 -2.22 -3.11 2.24
CA VAL A 51 -3.01 -4.33 2.08
C VAL A 51 -4.24 -4.00 1.25
N ALA A 52 -4.35 -4.60 0.07
CA ALA A 52 -5.45 -4.35 -0.85
C ALA A 52 -6.54 -5.44 -0.75
N GLU A 53 -7.80 -5.00 -0.68
CA GLU A 53 -9.00 -5.85 -0.68
C GLU A 53 -9.91 -5.45 -1.83
N TYR A 54 -9.84 -6.21 -2.93
CA TYR A 54 -10.57 -5.90 -4.16
C TYR A 54 -12.10 -5.91 -3.99
N ASP A 55 -12.64 -6.92 -3.30
CA ASP A 55 -14.09 -7.07 -3.10
C ASP A 55 -14.71 -5.90 -2.35
N LYS A 56 -13.94 -5.28 -1.45
CA LYS A 56 -14.37 -4.12 -0.67
C LYS A 56 -13.98 -2.79 -1.30
N ARG A 57 -13.27 -2.81 -2.45
CA ARG A 57 -12.69 -1.61 -3.08
C ARG A 57 -11.90 -0.75 -2.08
N ARG A 58 -11.14 -1.45 -1.23
CA ARG A 58 -10.48 -0.90 -0.05
C ARG A 58 -8.98 -1.19 -0.10
N VAL A 59 -8.19 -0.22 0.35
CA VAL A 59 -6.77 -0.41 0.61
C VAL A 59 -6.46 0.11 2.01
N VAL A 60 -5.77 -0.69 2.81
CA VAL A 60 -5.36 -0.31 4.16
C VAL A 60 -3.88 0.03 4.14
N ALA A 61 -3.54 1.26 4.53
CA ALA A 61 -2.16 1.70 4.73
C ALA A 61 -1.73 1.46 6.18
N ILE A 62 -0.55 0.89 6.36
CA ILE A 62 0.05 0.54 7.64
C ILE A 62 1.39 1.27 7.72
N GLY A 63 1.59 2.04 8.77
CA GLY A 63 2.84 2.77 9.01
C GLY A 63 3.12 2.91 10.50
N TYR A 64 4.11 3.72 10.85
CA TYR A 64 4.47 4.03 12.23
C TYR A 64 4.41 5.54 12.46
N ASP A 65 3.96 5.96 13.64
CA ASP A 65 4.12 7.35 14.06
C ASP A 65 5.54 7.64 14.60
N LYS A 66 5.78 8.90 14.95
CA LYS A 66 7.05 9.36 15.54
C LYS A 66 7.40 8.66 16.86
N GLY A 67 6.44 8.03 17.54
CA GLY A 67 6.65 7.27 18.77
C GLY A 67 6.89 5.78 18.53
N GLY A 68 6.96 5.33 17.26
CA GLY A 68 7.13 3.92 16.91
C GLY A 68 5.84 3.10 17.07
N LYS A 69 4.69 3.74 17.30
CA LYS A 69 3.41 3.03 17.38
C LYS A 69 2.87 2.81 15.97
N GLN A 70 2.44 1.58 15.70
CA GLN A 70 1.83 1.24 14.43
C GLN A 70 0.47 1.92 14.25
N ILE A 71 0.25 2.52 13.08
CA ILE A 71 -0.99 3.19 12.69
C ILE A 71 -1.54 2.53 11.42
N TRP A 72 -2.85 2.35 11.41
CA TRP A 72 -3.61 1.78 10.31
C TRP A 72 -4.59 2.83 9.79
N ARG A 73 -4.60 3.05 8.47
CA ARG A 73 -5.47 4.02 7.79
C ARG A 73 -6.19 3.33 6.64
N GLU A 74 -7.52 3.34 6.67
CA GLU A 74 -8.32 2.77 5.60
C GLU A 74 -8.60 3.81 4.50
N HIS A 75 -8.35 3.43 3.25
CA HIS A 75 -8.74 4.15 2.05
C HIS A 75 -9.90 3.40 1.38
N ASN A 76 -11.10 3.98 1.45
CA ASN A 76 -12.31 3.42 0.86
C ASN A 76 -12.62 4.08 -0.50
N GLY A 77 -13.26 3.34 -1.40
CA GLY A 77 -13.68 3.85 -2.70
C GLY A 77 -12.52 4.02 -3.69
N CYS A 78 -11.49 3.18 -3.57
CA CYS A 78 -10.35 3.21 -4.50
C CYS A 78 -10.78 2.76 -5.90
N GLN A 79 -10.13 3.32 -6.92
CA GLN A 79 -10.23 2.83 -8.28
C GLN A 79 -9.35 1.58 -8.36
N MET A 80 -9.93 0.40 -8.63
CA MET A 80 -9.19 -0.86 -8.62
C MET A 80 -9.51 -1.69 -9.86
N GLU A 81 -8.49 -2.22 -10.52
CA GLU A 81 -8.67 -3.27 -11.52
C GLU A 81 -8.54 -4.65 -10.87
N ASN A 82 -7.60 -4.78 -9.94
CA ASN A 82 -7.34 -5.96 -9.12
C ASN A 82 -6.52 -5.58 -7.87
N ILE A 83 -6.05 -6.56 -7.09
CA ILE A 83 -5.30 -6.34 -5.85
C ILE A 83 -3.90 -5.72 -6.07
N THR A 84 -3.33 -5.80 -7.27
CA THR A 84 -2.01 -5.26 -7.62
C THR A 84 -2.07 -4.04 -8.55
N ASN A 85 -3.27 -3.62 -8.95
CA ASN A 85 -3.49 -2.49 -9.85
C ASN A 85 -4.64 -1.63 -9.32
N TRP A 86 -4.30 -0.53 -8.68
CA TRP A 86 -5.26 0.34 -8.02
C TRP A 86 -4.72 1.75 -7.80
N ARG A 87 -5.63 2.70 -7.58
CA ARG A 87 -5.36 4.09 -7.19
C ARG A 87 -6.26 4.48 -6.02
N CYS A 88 -5.67 5.02 -4.98
CA CYS A 88 -6.35 5.54 -3.80
C CYS A 88 -5.87 6.95 -3.50
N THR A 89 -6.80 7.89 -3.34
CA THR A 89 -6.46 9.23 -2.87
C THR A 89 -6.21 9.22 -1.36
N GLY A 90 -5.06 9.74 -0.96
CA GLY A 90 -4.62 9.90 0.42
C GLY A 90 -4.27 11.34 0.76
N PHE A 91 -3.78 11.53 1.98
CA PHE A 91 -3.36 12.83 2.51
C PHE A 91 -2.10 13.38 1.81
N HIS A 92 -1.12 12.49 1.56
CA HIS A 92 0.16 12.85 0.93
C HIS A 92 0.07 12.94 -0.61
N GLY A 93 -1.03 12.49 -1.22
CA GLY A 93 -1.21 12.40 -2.67
C GLY A 93 -2.03 11.18 -3.07
N ASP A 94 -1.97 10.80 -4.35
CA ASP A 94 -2.55 9.55 -4.83
C ASP A 94 -1.53 8.41 -4.68
N TYR A 95 -1.90 7.38 -3.92
CA TYR A 95 -1.17 6.12 -3.89
C TYR A 95 -1.59 5.28 -5.08
N VAL A 96 -0.65 4.93 -5.95
CA VAL A 96 -0.92 4.20 -7.19
C VAL A 96 -0.09 2.94 -7.22
N SER A 97 -0.76 1.80 -7.28
CA SER A 97 -0.16 0.49 -7.51
C SER A 97 -0.28 0.11 -8.98
N ARG A 98 0.84 -0.25 -9.59
CA ARG A 98 0.92 -0.81 -10.95
C ARG A 98 1.72 -2.09 -10.88
N ASN A 99 1.09 -3.22 -11.17
CA ASN A 99 1.69 -4.55 -11.08
C ASN A 99 2.35 -4.83 -9.71
N GLY A 100 1.76 -4.32 -8.63
CA GLY A 100 2.25 -4.51 -7.26
C GLY A 100 3.32 -3.50 -6.80
N LEU A 101 3.80 -2.64 -7.70
CA LEU A 101 4.71 -1.54 -7.34
C LEU A 101 3.89 -0.30 -6.99
N VAL A 102 4.05 0.19 -5.77
CA VAL A 102 3.31 1.34 -5.26
C VAL A 102 4.17 2.59 -5.32
N THR A 103 3.63 3.66 -5.91
CA THR A 103 4.25 4.98 -5.95
C THR A 103 3.27 6.04 -5.43
N LEU A 104 3.81 7.13 -4.91
CA LEU A 104 3.06 8.33 -4.56
C LEU A 104 3.10 9.32 -5.73
N GLU A 105 1.92 9.70 -6.19
CA GLU A 105 1.71 10.72 -7.22
C GLU A 105 1.11 11.99 -6.60
N LYS A 106 1.59 13.15 -7.03
CA LYS A 106 1.02 14.44 -6.61
C LYS A 106 -0.40 14.59 -7.16
N ASN A 107 -1.33 15.07 -6.35
CA ASN A 107 -2.68 15.42 -6.79
C ASN A 107 -3.06 16.85 -6.32
N SER A 108 -4.24 17.34 -6.72
CA SER A 108 -4.73 18.68 -6.35
C SER A 108 -5.15 18.82 -4.88
N LYS A 109 -5.25 17.71 -4.14
CA LYS A 109 -5.68 17.62 -2.74
C LYS A 109 -4.53 17.32 -1.78
N THR A 110 -3.30 17.19 -2.27
CA THR A 110 -2.14 16.89 -1.44
C THR A 110 -1.94 18.02 -0.42
N TYR A 111 -1.71 17.64 0.84
CA TYR A 111 -1.57 18.59 1.94
C TYR A 111 -0.35 19.54 1.82
N TYR A 112 0.73 19.08 1.20
CA TYR A 112 1.99 19.82 1.13
C TYR A 112 1.93 20.97 0.13
N ASN A 113 2.49 22.12 0.53
CA ASN A 113 2.75 23.22 -0.38
C ASN A 113 4.02 22.96 -1.20
N PHE A 114 3.85 22.44 -2.40
CA PHE A 114 4.95 22.12 -3.32
C PHE A 114 5.58 23.34 -4.02
N LYS A 115 5.52 24.55 -3.45
CA LYS A 115 6.18 25.72 -4.04
C LYS A 115 7.70 25.51 -4.17
N ASN A 116 8.32 24.83 -3.21
CA ASN A 116 9.75 24.50 -3.17
C ASN A 116 10.00 23.03 -2.77
N LEU A 117 8.99 22.17 -2.92
CA LEU A 117 9.07 20.76 -2.52
C LEU A 117 8.68 19.87 -3.70
N GLU A 118 9.18 18.65 -3.68
CA GLU A 118 8.81 17.57 -4.61
C GLU A 118 8.59 16.24 -3.88
N ILE A 119 7.94 15.30 -4.57
CA ILE A 119 7.74 13.94 -4.07
C ILE A 119 8.83 13.06 -4.67
N CYS A 120 9.57 12.38 -3.81
CA CYS A 120 10.57 11.39 -4.19
C CYS A 120 10.09 10.00 -3.81
N ASN A 121 10.07 9.07 -4.76
CA ASN A 121 9.76 7.66 -4.50
C ASN A 121 11.08 6.88 -4.45
N PHE A 122 11.33 6.17 -3.35
CA PHE A 122 12.57 5.45 -3.12
C PHE A 122 12.40 3.94 -3.33
N PRO A 123 13.46 3.22 -3.74
CA PRO A 123 13.45 1.77 -3.78
C PRO A 123 13.16 1.17 -2.39
N VAL A 124 12.32 0.14 -2.36
CA VAL A 124 12.03 -0.60 -1.11
C VAL A 124 13.16 -1.61 -0.79
N ASP A 125 13.89 -2.05 -1.83
CA ASP A 125 14.90 -3.12 -1.74
C ASP A 125 16.30 -2.64 -1.33
N GLU A 126 16.47 -1.36 -1.04
CA GLU A 126 17.70 -0.86 -0.44
C GLU A 126 17.67 -1.15 1.07
N ILE A 127 18.40 -2.20 1.44
CA ILE A 127 18.81 -2.46 2.82
C ILE A 127 19.70 -1.28 3.23
N GLU A 128 19.10 -0.23 3.82
CA GLU A 128 19.86 0.69 4.67
C GLU A 128 20.17 -0.06 5.97
N GLU A 129 21.26 -0.83 5.95
CA GLU A 129 22.05 -1.09 7.13
C GLU A 129 22.74 0.21 7.55
N GLN A 130 21.95 1.22 7.94
CA GLN A 130 22.38 2.39 8.70
C GLN A 130 21.25 2.80 9.65
N THR A 131 21.04 1.94 10.65
CA THR A 131 20.56 2.41 11.95
C THR A 131 21.75 3.10 12.65
N GLU A 132 22.18 4.27 12.17
CA GLU A 132 23.07 5.19 12.88
C GLU A 132 22.51 6.62 12.64
N LEU A 133 21.76 7.24 13.56
CA LEU A 133 22.15 7.94 14.81
C LEU A 133 21.82 9.45 14.65
N ILE A 134 21.00 9.99 15.58
CA ILE A 134 21.07 11.34 16.22
C ILE A 134 20.96 12.58 15.26
N PHE A 135 19.97 13.49 15.32
CA PHE A 135 19.37 14.30 16.40
C PHE A 135 17.89 14.60 16.10
#